data_AF-A0A5B1R0R1-F1
#
_entry.id   AF-A0A5B1R0R1-F1
#
_cell.length_a   1.000
_cell.length_b   1.000
_cell.length_c   1.000
_cell.angle_alpha   90.00
_cell.angle_beta   90.00
_cell.angle_gamma   90.00
#
_symmetry.space_group_name_H-M   'P 1'
#
loop_
_entity.id
_entity.type
_entity.pdbx_description
1 polymer ?
#
loop_
_entity_poly.entity_id
_entity_poly.type
_entity_poly.pdbx_seq_one_letter_code
_entity_poly.pdbx_strand_id
1 'polypeptide(L)'
;MPDDDQEAWRPDSPVELADRTLRCKRHGLEVCTVCKVDYTFMRDVIVVPDEEYEYTDDEDGEGDEAEEVASDEEYIEDGLAPVIFGPDGERTVGQYVGIVSVPPTSHIPREDMPIENSIRPTASTIPPRPPITAPTRRFTPPNATDTPQILFVPQSAFTHGPRYVRRTNYQDVLVYASGACPDGEEMRAGCAFVFHPSRPQANVRFPLERAGPDGVVRAQTRVRAEIRAAIAALHYRSWEGEGFARVIIATHSEDLVLGITERLEKWEQGEWKDDEGESVVDRDMWEILRDEVKGWEAKGVQSMFWLLSKEMSNVADAYARQVAALGLEPAEKFAHIIGVQYE
;
A
#
# COMPACT_ATOMS: atom_id res chain seq x y z
N MET A 1 29.82 -18.24 40.86
CA MET A 1 29.31 -18.28 39.48
C MET A 1 28.00 -19.01 39.52
N PRO A 2 26.89 -18.37 39.16
CA PRO A 2 25.71 -19.08 38.71
C PRO A 2 25.55 -18.90 37.20
N ASP A 3 25.16 -20.03 36.60
CA ASP A 3 25.02 -20.36 35.20
C ASP A 3 24.22 -19.37 34.34
N ASP A 4 24.79 -19.12 33.15
CA ASP A 4 24.15 -18.59 31.95
C ASP A 4 23.11 -19.62 31.45
N ASP A 5 21.88 -19.52 31.91
CA ASP A 5 20.72 -20.05 31.18
C ASP A 5 20.13 -18.92 30.34
N GLN A 6 20.78 -18.62 29.22
CA GLN A 6 20.17 -17.89 28.12
C GLN A 6 19.10 -18.81 27.52
N GLU A 7 17.88 -18.71 28.04
CA GLU A 7 16.69 -19.32 27.45
C GLU A 7 16.61 -18.90 25.98
N ALA A 8 16.95 -19.85 25.11
CA ALA A 8 16.77 -19.75 23.68
C ALA A 8 15.33 -19.32 23.41
N TRP A 9 15.16 -18.22 22.66
CA TRP A 9 13.87 -17.68 22.27
C TRP A 9 12.97 -18.80 21.73
N ARG A 10 11.90 -19.11 22.48
CA ARG A 10 10.79 -19.96 22.06
C ARG A 10 9.55 -19.07 22.06
N PRO A 11 8.74 -19.04 20.99
CA PRO A 11 7.46 -18.34 21.04
C PRO A 11 6.63 -18.93 22.19
N ASP A 12 6.13 -18.07 23.08
CA ASP A 12 5.32 -18.46 24.23
C ASP A 12 4.15 -19.33 23.78
N SER A 13 3.91 -20.45 24.48
CA SER A 13 2.75 -21.31 24.19
C SER A 13 1.45 -20.50 24.35
N PRO A 14 0.49 -20.59 23.41
CA PRO A 14 -0.77 -19.87 23.52
C PRO A 14 -1.57 -20.33 24.75
N VAL A 15 -2.44 -19.46 25.24
CA VAL A 15 -3.45 -19.77 26.24
C VAL A 15 -4.82 -19.74 25.58
N GLU A 16 -5.63 -20.77 25.82
CA GLU A 16 -7.02 -20.82 25.40
C GLU A 16 -7.89 -20.15 26.46
N LEU A 17 -8.72 -19.20 26.05
CA LEU A 17 -9.70 -18.53 26.91
C LEU A 17 -11.07 -19.22 26.83
N ALA A 18 -11.99 -18.89 27.75
CA ALA A 18 -13.33 -19.48 27.81
C ALA A 18 -14.18 -19.20 26.54
N ASP A 19 -13.80 -18.20 25.74
CA ASP A 19 -14.39 -17.90 24.43
C ASP A 19 -13.80 -18.75 23.29
N ARG A 20 -12.98 -19.76 23.61
CA ARG A 20 -12.24 -20.64 22.67
C ARG A 20 -11.23 -19.91 21.79
N THR A 21 -10.86 -18.67 22.11
CA THR A 21 -9.78 -17.96 21.41
C THR A 21 -8.42 -18.36 21.97
N LEU A 22 -7.44 -18.54 21.09
CA LEU A 22 -6.04 -18.70 21.48
C LEU A 22 -5.36 -17.34 21.49
N ARG A 23 -4.70 -17.01 22.60
CA ARG A 23 -3.97 -15.74 22.73
C ARG A 23 -2.56 -15.99 23.22
N CYS A 24 -1.65 -15.06 22.93
CA CYS A 24 -0.34 -15.06 23.53
C CYS A 24 -0.47 -15.04 25.07
N LYS A 25 0.09 -16.05 25.75
CA LYS A 25 -0.03 -16.20 27.21
C LYS A 25 0.46 -14.98 28.00
N ARG A 26 1.52 -14.31 27.52
CA ARG A 26 2.14 -13.16 28.21
C ARG A 26 1.47 -11.82 27.91
N HIS A 27 0.98 -11.63 26.68
CA HIS A 27 0.45 -10.34 26.23
C HIS A 27 -1.09 -10.31 26.12
N GLY A 28 -1.75 -11.47 26.18
CA GLY A 28 -3.21 -11.59 26.10
C GLY A 28 -3.79 -11.17 24.74
N LEU A 29 -2.94 -11.05 23.71
CA LEU A 29 -3.30 -10.64 22.37
C LEU A 29 -3.35 -11.86 21.44
N GLU A 30 -4.38 -11.88 20.60
CA GLU A 30 -4.60 -12.92 19.59
C GLU A 30 -3.67 -12.74 18.38
N VAL A 31 -3.48 -11.49 17.94
CA VAL A 31 -2.35 -11.10 17.07
C VAL A 31 -1.33 -10.38 17.94
N CYS A 32 -0.24 -11.06 18.29
CA CYS A 32 0.75 -10.51 19.20
C CYS A 32 1.91 -9.89 18.41
N THR A 33 1.87 -8.57 18.20
CA THR A 33 2.93 -7.82 17.50
C THR A 33 4.28 -7.83 18.22
N VAL A 34 4.29 -8.15 19.52
CA VAL A 34 5.49 -8.34 20.35
C VAL A 34 6.14 -9.71 20.10
N CYS A 35 5.38 -10.80 20.18
CA CYS A 35 5.87 -12.17 19.93
C CYS A 35 5.95 -12.54 18.44
N LYS A 36 5.40 -11.70 17.54
CA LYS A 36 5.32 -11.94 16.09
C LYS A 36 4.57 -13.23 15.72
N VAL A 37 3.53 -13.56 16.50
CA VAL A 37 2.67 -14.72 16.25
C VAL A 37 1.22 -14.26 16.16
N ASP A 38 0.52 -14.80 15.16
CA ASP A 38 -0.90 -14.62 14.94
C ASP A 38 -1.61 -15.94 15.24
N TYR A 39 -2.51 -15.95 16.22
CA TYR A 39 -3.30 -17.11 16.63
C TYR A 39 -4.72 -17.10 16.05
N THR A 40 -5.06 -16.15 15.17
CA THR A 40 -6.39 -16.03 14.54
C THR A 40 -6.69 -17.17 13.57
N PHE A 41 -5.67 -17.86 13.02
CA PHE A 41 -5.85 -18.96 12.06
C PHE A 41 -6.65 -20.15 12.61
N MET A 42 -6.77 -20.29 13.94
CA MET A 42 -7.56 -21.36 14.57
C MET A 42 -9.05 -21.05 14.63
N ARG A 43 -9.49 -19.86 14.21
CA ARG A 43 -10.91 -19.49 14.13
C ARG A 43 -11.66 -20.27 13.05
N ASP A 44 -10.97 -20.75 12.03
CA ASP A 44 -11.58 -21.40 10.87
C ASP A 44 -11.79 -22.93 11.04
N VAL A 45 -11.46 -23.49 12.22
CA VAL A 45 -11.65 -24.93 12.49
C VAL A 45 -12.94 -25.22 13.27
N ILE A 46 -13.73 -24.22 13.67
CA ILE A 46 -14.94 -24.45 14.49
C ILE A 46 -16.11 -23.58 14.05
N VAL A 47 -16.70 -23.87 12.89
CA VAL A 47 -18.17 -23.87 12.70
C VAL A 47 -18.50 -24.85 11.56
N VAL A 48 -18.66 -26.12 11.88
CA VAL A 48 -19.57 -26.99 11.12
C VAL A 48 -20.61 -27.44 12.15
N PRO A 49 -21.88 -27.01 12.06
CA PRO A 49 -22.95 -27.66 12.80
C PRO A 49 -23.05 -29.10 12.28
N ASP A 50 -23.09 -30.06 13.20
CA ASP A 50 -23.37 -31.46 12.91
C ASP A 50 -24.75 -31.60 12.21
N GLU A 51 -24.77 -31.68 10.88
CA GLU A 51 -25.89 -32.23 10.11
C GLU A 51 -25.34 -33.19 9.05
N GLU A 52 -25.29 -34.46 9.46
CA GLU A 52 -25.66 -35.67 8.69
C GLU A 52 -25.59 -35.56 7.15
N TYR A 53 -24.52 -36.09 6.55
CA TYR A 53 -24.53 -36.54 5.16
C TYR A 53 -24.35 -38.06 5.14
N GLU A 54 -25.46 -38.74 4.86
CA GLU A 54 -25.54 -40.19 4.64
C GLU A 54 -24.67 -40.62 3.45
N TYR A 55 -23.96 -41.72 3.65
CA TYR A 55 -23.37 -42.54 2.59
C TYR A 55 -24.51 -43.17 1.78
N THR A 56 -24.58 -42.92 0.47
CA THR A 56 -25.29 -43.82 -0.45
C THR A 56 -24.26 -44.53 -1.31
N ASP A 57 -24.07 -45.79 -0.94
CA ASP A 57 -23.45 -46.86 -1.70
C ASP A 57 -24.37 -47.19 -2.88
N ASP A 58 -23.86 -47.15 -4.11
CA ASP A 58 -24.48 -47.80 -5.27
C ASP A 58 -23.34 -48.24 -6.23
N GLU A 59 -22.99 -49.53 -6.14
CA GLU A 59 -22.50 -50.38 -7.26
C GLU A 59 -23.52 -50.28 -8.41
N ASP A 60 -23.30 -50.44 -9.72
CA ASP A 60 -22.37 -51.19 -10.57
C ASP A 60 -22.60 -50.73 -12.04
N GLY A 61 -21.63 -50.94 -12.95
CA GLY A 61 -21.84 -50.70 -14.38
C GLY A 61 -20.58 -50.84 -15.24
N GLU A 62 -20.35 -52.05 -15.75
CA GLU A 62 -19.24 -52.48 -16.60
C GLU A 62 -19.22 -51.83 -18.01
N GLY A 63 -17.99 -51.59 -18.50
CA GLY A 63 -17.56 -51.89 -19.88
C GLY A 63 -17.87 -50.90 -21.01
N ASP A 64 -16.84 -50.22 -21.54
CA ASP A 64 -16.33 -50.49 -22.90
C ASP A 64 -15.10 -49.62 -23.25
N GLU A 65 -14.20 -50.22 -24.03
CA GLU A 65 -12.87 -49.75 -24.43
C GLU A 65 -12.87 -48.76 -25.62
N ALA A 66 -11.71 -48.10 -25.78
CA ALA A 66 -11.19 -47.36 -26.95
C ALA A 66 -11.62 -45.89 -27.12
N GLU A 67 -10.68 -44.94 -27.01
CA GLU A 67 -9.70 -44.60 -28.05
C GLU A 67 -8.65 -43.61 -27.50
N GLU A 68 -7.38 -43.91 -27.79
CA GLU A 68 -6.24 -43.05 -27.52
C GLU A 68 -6.30 -41.78 -28.39
N VAL A 69 -6.24 -40.62 -27.75
CA VAL A 69 -5.88 -39.37 -28.43
C VAL A 69 -4.65 -38.81 -27.74
N ALA A 70 -3.50 -39.00 -28.38
CA ALA A 70 -2.24 -38.37 -28.00
C ALA A 70 -2.37 -36.84 -28.12
N SER A 71 -2.27 -36.15 -26.99
CA SER A 71 -1.86 -34.75 -26.96
C SER A 71 -0.54 -34.67 -26.21
N ASP A 72 0.51 -34.28 -26.93
CA ASP A 72 1.83 -33.99 -26.39
C ASP A 72 1.74 -32.89 -25.32
N GLU A 73 1.60 -33.28 -24.06
CA GLU A 73 1.93 -32.44 -22.91
C GLU A 73 3.23 -32.98 -22.31
N GLU A 74 4.35 -32.35 -22.66
CA GLU A 74 5.61 -32.54 -21.95
C GLU A 74 5.39 -32.25 -20.46
N TYR A 75 5.39 -33.31 -19.65
CA TYR A 75 5.62 -33.23 -18.22
C TYR A 75 6.99 -32.59 -17.98
N ILE A 76 7.01 -31.27 -17.76
CA ILE A 76 8.21 -30.57 -17.27
C ILE A 76 8.34 -30.90 -15.78
N GLU A 77 9.34 -31.72 -15.47
CA GLU A 77 9.72 -32.14 -14.13
C GLU A 77 10.02 -30.91 -13.24
N ASP A 78 9.37 -30.88 -12.07
CA ASP A 78 9.40 -29.82 -11.07
C ASP A 78 10.83 -29.51 -10.60
N GLY A 79 11.39 -28.44 -11.15
CA GLY A 79 12.75 -27.97 -10.87
C GLY A 79 12.87 -26.45 -10.89
N LEU A 80 11.87 -25.74 -10.34
CA LEU A 80 11.93 -24.27 -10.25
C LEU A 80 12.88 -23.85 -9.12
N ALA A 81 14.01 -23.27 -9.53
CA ALA A 81 15.01 -22.69 -8.64
C ALA A 81 14.42 -21.64 -7.67
N PRO A 82 15.01 -21.44 -6.48
CA PRO A 82 14.59 -20.40 -5.55
C PRO A 82 14.62 -19.02 -6.21
N VAL A 83 13.56 -18.23 -6.00
CA VAL A 83 13.43 -16.87 -6.52
C VAL A 83 14.37 -15.95 -5.73
N ILE A 84 15.40 -15.42 -6.39
CA ILE A 84 16.40 -14.53 -5.80
C ILE A 84 16.11 -13.11 -6.27
N PHE A 85 15.79 -12.21 -5.34
CA PHE A 85 15.67 -10.79 -5.62
C PHE A 85 17.05 -10.23 -6.02
N GLY A 86 17.18 -9.76 -7.26
CA GLY A 86 18.38 -9.05 -7.71
C GLY A 86 18.60 -7.73 -6.95
N PRO A 87 19.85 -7.24 -6.83
CA PRO A 87 20.18 -5.99 -6.14
C PRO A 87 19.60 -4.72 -6.82
N ASP A 88 19.14 -4.85 -8.06
CA ASP A 88 18.63 -3.79 -8.95
C ASP A 88 17.15 -3.96 -9.33
N GLY A 89 16.47 -5.01 -8.86
CA GLY A 89 15.06 -5.27 -9.17
C GLY A 89 14.79 -5.64 -10.64
N GLU A 90 15.83 -5.88 -11.46
CA GLU A 90 15.66 -6.41 -12.82
C GLU A 90 15.41 -7.93 -12.77
N ARG A 91 14.13 -8.27 -12.49
CA ARG A 91 13.44 -9.59 -12.51
C ARG A 91 14.12 -10.77 -11.78
N THR A 92 13.51 -11.21 -10.66
CA THR A 92 12.59 -12.38 -10.62
C THR A 92 11.59 -12.23 -9.47
N VAL A 93 10.31 -12.06 -9.81
CA VAL A 93 9.17 -12.66 -9.09
C VAL A 93 8.64 -13.70 -10.07
N GLY A 94 8.26 -14.89 -9.58
CA GLY A 94 7.91 -16.08 -10.37
C GLY A 94 7.25 -15.76 -11.71
N GLN A 95 7.79 -16.38 -12.77
CA GLN A 95 7.39 -16.23 -14.18
C GLN A 95 6.06 -15.50 -14.37
N TYR A 96 6.12 -14.26 -14.84
CA TYR A 96 4.93 -13.54 -15.29
C TYR A 96 4.22 -14.38 -16.36
N VAL A 97 3.04 -14.92 -16.03
CA VAL A 97 2.08 -15.45 -17.02
C VAL A 97 0.90 -14.49 -17.05
N GLY A 98 1.18 -13.27 -17.48
CA GLY A 98 0.16 -12.33 -17.94
C GLY A 98 0.38 -12.13 -19.43
N ILE A 99 -0.65 -12.38 -20.23
CA ILE A 99 -0.67 -11.94 -21.62
C ILE A 99 -0.34 -10.45 -21.60
N VAL A 100 0.50 -9.96 -22.52
CA VAL A 100 0.77 -8.52 -22.73
C VAL A 100 -0.54 -7.75 -22.50
N SER A 101 -0.70 -7.19 -21.31
CA SER A 101 -1.95 -6.59 -20.94
C SER A 101 -2.02 -5.29 -21.72
N VAL A 102 -3.04 -5.17 -22.56
CA VAL A 102 -3.40 -3.89 -23.13
C VAL A 102 -3.55 -2.95 -21.92
N PRO A 103 -2.81 -1.83 -21.87
CA PRO A 103 -2.87 -0.90 -20.75
C PRO A 103 -4.33 -0.57 -20.42
N PRO A 104 -4.71 -0.51 -19.12
CA PRO A 104 -6.06 -0.17 -18.74
C PRO A 104 -6.41 1.19 -19.35
N THR A 105 -7.62 1.33 -19.88
CA THR A 105 -8.06 2.61 -20.43
C THR A 105 -8.33 3.66 -19.34
N SER A 106 -8.42 3.23 -18.07
CA SER A 106 -8.72 4.08 -16.94
C SER A 106 -8.15 3.52 -15.64
N HIS A 107 -7.70 4.41 -14.76
CA HIS A 107 -7.37 4.10 -13.37
C HIS A 107 -8.49 4.48 -12.40
N ILE A 108 -9.70 4.81 -12.88
CA ILE A 108 -10.86 5.01 -12.02
C ILE A 108 -11.20 3.68 -11.32
N PRO A 109 -11.16 3.60 -9.98
CA PRO A 109 -11.51 2.37 -9.27
C PRO A 109 -12.93 1.93 -9.57
N ARG A 110 -13.12 0.62 -9.80
CA ARG A 110 -14.43 0.01 -10.08
C ARG A 110 -14.41 -1.49 -9.73
N GLU A 111 -15.54 -2.04 -9.31
CA GLU A 111 -15.62 -3.43 -8.83
C GLU A 111 -15.26 -4.47 -9.90
N ASP A 112 -15.53 -4.16 -11.17
CA ASP A 112 -15.21 -4.97 -12.34
C ASP A 112 -13.81 -4.66 -12.93
N MET A 113 -12.92 -4.00 -12.18
CA MET A 113 -11.58 -3.69 -12.68
C MET A 113 -10.82 -5.00 -13.00
N PRO A 114 -10.34 -5.19 -14.24
CA PRO A 114 -9.50 -6.33 -14.56
C PRO A 114 -8.20 -6.28 -13.74
N ILE A 115 -7.93 -7.34 -12.97
CA ILE A 115 -6.74 -7.47 -12.14
C ILE A 115 -5.84 -8.55 -12.71
N GLU A 116 -4.58 -8.20 -12.98
CA GLU A 116 -3.54 -9.18 -13.28
C GLU A 116 -3.12 -9.90 -12.00
N ASN A 117 -3.08 -11.23 -12.01
CA ASN A 117 -2.62 -12.00 -10.87
C ASN A 117 -1.18 -12.45 -11.09
N SER A 118 -0.30 -12.16 -10.12
CA SER A 118 1.05 -12.72 -10.09
C SER A 118 1.01 -14.17 -9.63
N ILE A 119 1.87 -15.02 -10.21
CA ILE A 119 2.05 -16.39 -9.74
C ILE A 119 2.63 -16.37 -8.33
N ARG A 120 1.98 -17.10 -7.41
CA ARG A 120 2.49 -17.29 -6.05
C ARG A 120 3.83 -18.03 -6.12
N PRO A 121 4.92 -17.47 -5.59
CA PRO A 121 6.20 -18.18 -5.55
C PRO A 121 6.14 -19.32 -4.51
N THR A 122 6.87 -20.41 -4.77
CA THR A 122 6.95 -21.60 -3.89
C THR A 122 7.55 -21.27 -2.52
N ALA A 123 8.42 -20.25 -2.46
CA ALA A 123 8.92 -19.65 -1.24
C ALA A 123 8.89 -18.12 -1.38
N SER A 124 8.43 -17.41 -0.34
CA SER A 124 8.41 -15.95 -0.32
C SER A 124 9.00 -15.43 0.99
N THR A 125 10.14 -14.75 0.88
CA THR A 125 10.66 -13.89 1.94
C THR A 125 10.96 -12.54 1.32
N ILE A 126 10.37 -11.46 1.83
CA ILE A 126 10.76 -10.10 1.44
C ILE A 126 12.02 -9.77 2.26
N PRO A 127 13.22 -9.74 1.66
CA PRO A 127 14.43 -9.46 2.41
C PRO A 127 14.41 -8.01 2.90
N PRO A 128 15.02 -7.71 4.07
CA PRO A 128 15.22 -6.34 4.50
C PRO A 128 16.11 -5.62 3.46
N ARG A 129 15.74 -4.38 3.12
CA ARG A 129 16.50 -3.54 2.21
C ARG A 129 17.42 -2.61 3.00
N PRO A 130 18.65 -2.34 2.52
CA PRO A 130 19.53 -1.37 3.17
C PRO A 130 18.94 0.05 3.05
N PRO A 131 19.31 0.96 3.96
CA PRO A 131 18.95 2.38 3.85
C PRO A 131 19.37 3.00 2.52
N ILE A 132 18.55 3.89 1.98
CA ILE A 132 18.84 4.67 0.77
C ILE A 132 19.75 5.84 1.13
N THR A 133 20.96 5.89 0.55
CA THR A 133 21.96 6.93 0.83
C THR A 133 21.89 8.14 -0.11
N ALA A 134 21.33 7.95 -1.32
CA ALA A 134 21.18 8.99 -2.33
C ALA A 134 19.76 8.97 -2.91
N PRO A 135 18.75 9.46 -2.17
CA PRO A 135 17.36 9.36 -2.59
C PRO A 135 17.05 10.31 -3.75
N THR A 136 16.35 9.79 -4.75
CA THR A 136 15.69 10.58 -5.80
C THR A 136 14.20 10.70 -5.48
N ARG A 137 13.72 11.92 -5.20
CA ARG A 137 12.32 12.14 -4.78
C ARG A 137 11.40 12.56 -5.93
N ARG A 138 11.93 12.94 -7.09
CA ARG A 138 11.14 13.21 -8.29
C ARG A 138 11.01 11.95 -9.13
N PHE A 139 9.78 11.56 -9.45
CA PHE A 139 9.53 10.56 -10.48
C PHE A 139 9.49 11.22 -11.84
N THR A 140 10.34 10.74 -12.75
CA THR A 140 10.33 11.14 -14.15
C THR A 140 9.94 9.92 -14.97
N PRO A 141 8.83 9.96 -15.72
CA PRO A 141 8.47 8.85 -16.58
C PRO A 141 9.53 8.63 -17.67
N PRO A 142 9.67 7.39 -18.21
CA PRO A 142 10.62 7.11 -19.29
C PRO A 142 10.45 8.03 -20.50
N ASN A 143 9.21 8.33 -20.88
CA ASN A 143 8.87 9.31 -21.90
C ASN A 143 7.96 10.40 -21.31
N ALA A 144 8.11 11.64 -21.79
CA ALA A 144 7.31 12.77 -21.35
C ALA A 144 5.80 12.62 -21.63
N THR A 145 5.43 11.75 -22.59
CA THR A 145 4.04 11.45 -22.94
C THR A 145 3.49 10.22 -22.20
N ASP A 146 4.30 9.52 -21.42
CA ASP A 146 3.82 8.35 -20.68
C ASP A 146 2.81 8.78 -19.63
N THR A 147 1.67 8.11 -19.65
CA THR A 147 0.61 8.31 -18.67
C THR A 147 0.69 7.23 -17.59
N PRO A 148 0.09 7.45 -16.41
CA PRO A 148 0.01 6.43 -15.38
C PRO A 148 -0.55 5.10 -15.88
N GLN A 149 -1.58 5.14 -16.75
CA GLN A 149 -2.23 3.97 -17.31
C GLN A 149 -1.30 3.12 -18.18
N ILE A 150 -0.35 3.74 -18.87
CA ILE A 150 0.62 3.04 -19.71
C ILE A 150 1.67 2.33 -18.84
N LEU A 151 2.06 2.96 -17.73
CA LEU A 151 3.18 2.51 -16.89
C LEU A 151 2.75 1.55 -15.77
N PHE A 152 1.57 1.73 -15.21
CA PHE A 152 1.08 1.00 -14.04
C PHE A 152 -0.21 0.26 -14.39
N VAL A 153 -0.34 -0.98 -13.95
CA VAL A 153 -1.50 -1.84 -14.21
C VAL A 153 -2.09 -2.34 -12.89
N PRO A 154 -3.41 -2.53 -12.81
CA PRO A 154 -4.03 -3.22 -11.69
C PRO A 154 -3.49 -4.65 -11.57
N GLN A 155 -2.77 -4.92 -10.50
CA GLN A 155 -2.16 -6.22 -10.24
C GLN A 155 -2.33 -6.62 -8.78
N SER A 156 -2.60 -7.90 -8.55
CA SER A 156 -2.52 -8.54 -7.25
C SER A 156 -1.34 -9.51 -7.20
N ALA A 157 -0.73 -9.65 -6.03
CA ALA A 157 0.31 -10.64 -5.79
C ALA A 157 0.02 -11.39 -4.49
N PHE A 158 0.85 -12.38 -4.18
CA PHE A 158 0.72 -13.08 -2.91
C PHE A 158 0.98 -12.16 -1.69
N THR A 159 1.83 -11.13 -1.85
CA THR A 159 2.20 -10.21 -0.76
C THR A 159 1.24 -9.05 -0.58
N HIS A 160 0.33 -8.81 -1.53
CA HIS A 160 -0.59 -7.68 -1.51
C HIS A 160 -1.84 -7.94 -2.34
N GLY A 161 -2.98 -7.42 -1.87
CA GLY A 161 -4.19 -7.34 -2.71
C GLY A 161 -3.99 -6.42 -3.92
N PRO A 162 -5.03 -6.16 -4.73
CA PRO A 162 -4.90 -5.36 -5.94
C PRO A 162 -4.30 -3.96 -5.71
N ARG A 163 -3.30 -3.59 -6.50
CA ARG A 163 -2.60 -2.28 -6.51
C ARG A 163 -2.33 -1.83 -7.95
N TYR A 164 -2.00 -0.56 -8.16
CA TYR A 164 -1.45 -0.09 -9.44
C TYR A 164 0.08 -0.32 -9.44
N VAL A 165 0.53 -1.38 -10.10
CA VAL A 165 1.93 -1.84 -10.07
C VAL A 165 2.61 -1.56 -11.40
N ARG A 166 3.88 -1.12 -11.38
CA ARG A 166 4.58 -0.77 -12.61
C ARG A 166 4.88 -2.02 -13.44
N ARG A 167 4.52 -1.99 -14.72
CA ARG A 167 4.67 -3.12 -15.66
C ARG A 167 6.12 -3.57 -15.85
N THR A 168 7.04 -2.62 -15.77
CA THR A 168 8.48 -2.88 -15.94
C THR A 168 9.21 -3.08 -14.62
N ASN A 169 8.58 -2.82 -13.48
CA ASN A 169 9.15 -3.10 -12.16
C ASN A 169 8.06 -3.35 -11.11
N TYR A 170 7.88 -4.61 -10.71
CA TYR A 170 6.84 -5.03 -9.76
C TYR A 170 7.00 -4.49 -8.34
N GLN A 171 8.16 -3.91 -8.02
CA GLN A 171 8.42 -3.29 -6.72
C GLN A 171 8.02 -1.81 -6.67
N ASP A 172 7.39 -1.30 -7.74
CA ASP A 172 6.89 0.07 -7.79
C ASP A 172 5.36 0.07 -7.70
N VAL A 173 4.84 0.79 -6.71
CA VAL A 173 3.41 1.03 -6.58
C VAL A 173 3.07 2.49 -6.85
N LEU A 174 1.99 2.73 -7.56
CA LEU A 174 1.40 4.04 -7.79
C LEU A 174 0.25 4.29 -6.81
N VAL A 175 0.27 5.46 -6.18
CA VAL A 175 -0.82 5.97 -5.34
C VAL A 175 -1.16 7.38 -5.82
N TYR A 176 -2.42 7.61 -6.18
CA TYR A 176 -2.88 8.97 -6.47
C TYR A 176 -3.21 9.70 -5.17
N ALA A 177 -2.75 10.93 -5.00
CA ALA A 177 -3.06 11.75 -3.82
C ALA A 177 -3.49 13.16 -4.23
N SER A 178 -4.51 13.68 -3.54
CA SER A 178 -5.01 15.03 -3.77
C SER A 178 -5.66 15.62 -2.53
N GLY A 179 -5.55 16.94 -2.40
CA GLY A 179 -6.31 17.75 -1.47
C GLY A 179 -7.14 18.79 -2.22
N ALA A 180 -8.28 19.16 -1.67
CA ALA A 180 -9.15 20.19 -2.23
C ALA A 180 -9.68 21.08 -1.10
N CYS A 181 -9.69 22.38 -1.33
CA CYS A 181 -10.33 23.37 -0.46
C CYS A 181 -11.12 24.32 -1.38
N PRO A 182 -12.38 24.00 -1.73
CA PRO A 182 -13.20 24.87 -2.55
C PRO A 182 -13.50 26.18 -1.81
N ASP A 183 -13.60 27.26 -2.56
CA ASP A 183 -13.97 28.57 -2.00
C ASP A 183 -15.41 28.55 -1.46
N GLY A 184 -15.64 29.14 -0.29
CA GLY A 184 -16.93 29.18 0.38
C GLY A 184 -16.91 30.03 1.65
N GLU A 185 -18.07 30.24 2.27
CA GLU A 185 -18.19 31.00 3.53
C GLU A 185 -17.44 30.32 4.69
N GLU A 186 -17.50 28.99 4.74
CA GLU A 186 -16.66 28.16 5.61
C GLU A 186 -15.65 27.38 4.76
N MET A 187 -14.39 27.77 4.82
CA MET A 187 -13.32 27.02 4.14
C MET A 187 -13.17 25.65 4.81
N ARG A 188 -13.52 24.60 4.05
CA ARG A 188 -13.39 23.20 4.46
C ARG A 188 -12.52 22.49 3.43
N ALA A 189 -11.47 21.85 3.89
CA ALA A 189 -10.59 21.09 3.01
C ALA A 189 -10.81 19.58 3.17
N GLY A 190 -10.77 18.87 2.06
CA GLY A 190 -10.83 17.42 1.98
C GLY A 190 -9.53 16.86 1.44
N CYS A 191 -9.16 15.69 1.93
CA CYS A 191 -8.00 14.91 1.52
C CYS A 191 -8.48 13.58 0.96
N ALA A 192 -7.80 13.08 -0.07
CA ALA A 192 -8.04 11.75 -0.59
C ALA A 192 -6.80 11.12 -1.21
N PHE A 193 -6.71 9.80 -1.12
CA PHE A 193 -5.78 9.04 -1.93
C PHE A 193 -6.38 7.74 -2.45
N VAL A 194 -5.92 7.32 -3.62
CA VAL A 194 -6.42 6.17 -4.37
C VAL A 194 -5.26 5.22 -4.65
N PHE A 195 -5.37 4.01 -4.12
CA PHE A 195 -4.36 2.95 -4.22
C PHE A 195 -4.97 1.60 -4.62
N HIS A 196 -6.28 1.42 -4.43
CA HIS A 196 -6.97 0.16 -4.66
C HIS A 196 -7.84 0.22 -5.93
N PRO A 197 -7.55 -0.58 -6.95
CA PRO A 197 -8.20 -0.48 -8.26
C PRO A 197 -9.58 -1.16 -8.32
N SER A 198 -9.79 -2.29 -7.65
CA SER A 198 -11.06 -3.07 -7.72
C SER A 198 -12.02 -2.92 -6.54
N ARG A 199 -11.66 -2.17 -5.49
CA ARG A 199 -12.52 -1.92 -4.32
C ARG A 199 -12.61 -0.41 -4.11
N PRO A 200 -13.53 0.30 -4.80
CA PRO A 200 -13.62 1.76 -4.72
C PRO A 200 -13.71 2.29 -3.28
N GLN A 201 -14.47 1.59 -2.44
CA GLN A 201 -14.68 1.82 -1.01
C GLN A 201 -13.44 1.62 -0.13
N ALA A 202 -12.41 0.90 -0.61
CA ALA A 202 -11.15 0.77 0.12
C ALA A 202 -10.26 2.03 0.00
N ASN A 203 -10.53 2.89 -0.99
CA ASN A 203 -9.79 4.14 -1.16
C ASN A 203 -10.23 5.18 -0.12
N VAL A 204 -9.27 5.98 0.33
CA VAL A 204 -9.43 6.76 1.55
C VAL A 204 -9.75 8.21 1.22
N ARG A 205 -10.73 8.76 1.95
CA ARG A 205 -11.18 10.16 1.86
C ARG A 205 -11.50 10.65 3.27
N PHE A 206 -11.02 11.83 3.64
CA PHE A 206 -11.19 12.35 4.99
C PHE A 206 -11.08 13.89 5.00
N PRO A 207 -11.76 14.59 5.93
CA PRO A 207 -11.61 16.03 6.09
C PRO A 207 -10.23 16.35 6.68
N LEU A 208 -9.62 17.46 6.25
CA LEU A 208 -8.36 17.93 6.81
C LEU A 208 -8.55 18.34 8.28
N GLU A 209 -7.68 17.87 9.16
CA GLU A 209 -7.78 18.10 10.61
C GLU A 209 -7.64 19.58 11.00
N ARG A 210 -8.27 19.99 12.11
CA ARG A 210 -8.22 21.37 12.61
C ARG A 210 -6.83 21.77 13.08
N ALA A 211 -6.18 20.89 13.84
CA ALA A 211 -4.83 21.11 14.34
C ALA A 211 -3.80 20.28 13.59
N GLY A 212 -2.62 20.87 13.36
CA GLY A 212 -1.47 20.18 12.80
C GLY A 212 -0.85 19.13 13.73
N PRO A 213 0.23 18.46 13.28
CA PRO A 213 0.98 17.50 14.09
C PRO A 213 1.53 18.09 15.40
N ASP A 214 1.78 19.40 15.42
CA ASP A 214 2.22 20.16 16.60
C ASP A 214 1.07 20.57 17.54
N GLY A 215 -0.17 20.18 17.23
CA GLY A 215 -1.36 20.51 18.01
C GLY A 215 -1.85 21.95 17.85
N VAL A 216 -1.27 22.74 16.93
CA VAL A 216 -1.69 24.11 16.67
C VAL A 216 -2.79 24.15 15.62
N VAL A 217 -3.89 24.85 15.93
CA VAL A 217 -5.01 25.05 14.99
C VAL A 217 -4.56 25.96 13.85
N ARG A 218 -4.83 25.54 12.61
CA ARG A 218 -4.47 26.29 11.40
C ARG A 218 -5.64 26.37 10.42
N ALA A 219 -5.54 27.32 9.51
CA ALA A 219 -6.51 27.49 8.44
C ALA A 219 -6.56 26.26 7.54
N GLN A 220 -7.76 25.96 7.05
CA GLN A 220 -8.00 24.96 6.02
C GLN A 220 -7.58 25.55 4.68
N THR A 221 -6.58 24.96 4.03
CA THR A 221 -6.08 25.41 2.71
C THR A 221 -5.92 24.22 1.77
N ARG A 222 -5.89 24.50 0.46
CA ARG A 222 -5.67 23.48 -0.56
C ARG A 222 -4.29 22.82 -0.40
N VAL A 223 -3.23 23.61 -0.28
CA VAL A 223 -1.85 23.12 -0.16
C VAL A 223 -1.68 22.22 1.06
N ARG A 224 -2.23 22.64 2.21
CA ARG A 224 -2.22 21.86 3.44
C ARG A 224 -2.92 20.51 3.26
N ALA A 225 -4.07 20.48 2.59
CA ALA A 225 -4.78 19.24 2.28
C ALA A 225 -4.03 18.33 1.29
N GLU A 226 -3.31 18.90 0.33
CA GLU A 226 -2.50 18.15 -0.64
C GLU A 226 -1.33 17.45 0.05
N ILE A 227 -0.58 18.18 0.90
CA ILE A 227 0.51 17.61 1.70
C ILE A 227 -0.04 16.52 2.63
N ARG A 228 -1.16 16.79 3.30
CA ARG A 228 -1.81 15.85 4.22
C ARG A 228 -2.24 14.55 3.53
N ALA A 229 -2.76 14.62 2.31
CA ALA A 229 -3.14 13.45 1.53
C ALA A 229 -1.92 12.58 1.18
N ALA A 230 -0.78 13.19 0.83
CA ALA A 230 0.47 12.46 0.59
C ALA A 230 1.00 11.78 1.87
N ILE A 231 0.99 12.49 3.00
CA ILE A 231 1.36 11.91 4.31
C ILE A 231 0.46 10.71 4.63
N ALA A 232 -0.86 10.86 4.46
CA ALA A 232 -1.81 9.76 4.70
C ALA A 232 -1.50 8.54 3.83
N ALA A 233 -1.22 8.75 2.54
CA ALA A 233 -0.86 7.67 1.63
C ALA A 233 0.40 6.93 2.08
N LEU A 234 1.42 7.65 2.55
CA LEU A 234 2.66 7.05 3.06
C LEU A 234 2.44 6.30 4.38
N HIS A 235 1.58 6.79 5.28
CA HIS A 235 1.22 6.11 6.53
C HIS A 235 0.35 4.87 6.35
N TYR A 236 -0.45 4.85 5.28
CA TYR A 236 -1.59 3.94 5.21
C TYR A 236 -1.20 2.47 5.23
N ARG A 237 -0.10 2.10 4.57
CA ARG A 237 0.34 0.72 4.44
C ARG A 237 1.82 0.57 4.78
N SER A 238 2.13 -0.62 5.25
CA SER A 238 3.50 -1.15 5.29
C SER A 238 3.91 -1.52 3.86
N TRP A 239 4.29 -0.51 3.05
CA TRP A 239 4.62 -0.69 1.62
C TRP A 239 5.79 -1.65 1.40
N GLU A 240 6.78 -1.64 2.29
CA GLU A 240 7.85 -2.63 2.36
C GLU A 240 7.32 -4.04 2.62
N GLY A 241 6.33 -4.18 3.50
CA GLY A 241 5.68 -5.46 3.82
C GLY A 241 4.82 -5.99 2.68
N GLU A 242 4.35 -5.12 1.79
CA GLU A 242 3.70 -5.49 0.54
C GLU A 242 4.69 -5.85 -0.57
N GLY A 243 6.00 -5.65 -0.35
CA GLY A 243 7.07 -5.98 -1.28
C GLY A 243 7.57 -4.81 -2.13
N PHE A 244 6.96 -3.62 -1.99
CA PHE A 244 7.33 -2.45 -2.78
C PHE A 244 8.61 -1.79 -2.29
N ALA A 245 9.55 -1.58 -3.20
CA ALA A 245 10.77 -0.80 -2.99
C ALA A 245 10.54 0.69 -3.26
N ARG A 246 9.52 1.03 -4.07
CA ARG A 246 9.23 2.42 -4.44
C ARG A 246 7.73 2.70 -4.38
N VAL A 247 7.38 3.82 -3.76
CA VAL A 247 6.01 4.33 -3.66
C VAL A 247 5.94 5.63 -4.44
N ILE A 248 5.21 5.63 -5.55
CA ILE A 248 5.04 6.78 -6.44
C ILE A 248 3.75 7.50 -6.07
N ILE A 249 3.87 8.65 -5.41
CA ILE A 249 2.77 9.57 -5.12
C ILE A 249 2.52 10.42 -6.36
N ALA A 250 1.45 10.09 -7.08
CA ALA A 250 0.99 10.84 -8.24
C ALA A 250 -0.02 11.90 -7.84
N THR A 251 0.26 13.15 -8.22
CA THR A 251 -0.55 14.30 -7.83
C THR A 251 -0.49 15.37 -8.92
N HIS A 252 -1.50 16.23 -8.98
CA HIS A 252 -1.48 17.42 -9.83
C HIS A 252 -1.03 18.69 -9.06
N SER A 253 -0.66 18.55 -7.78
CA SER A 253 -0.18 19.65 -6.95
C SER A 253 1.29 19.95 -7.26
N GLU A 254 1.51 21.04 -7.99
CA GLU A 254 2.86 21.57 -8.21
C GLU A 254 3.51 22.03 -6.90
N ASP A 255 2.73 22.61 -5.98
CA ASP A 255 3.20 23.03 -4.66
C ASP A 255 3.78 21.86 -3.86
N LEU A 256 3.09 20.73 -3.82
CA LEU A 256 3.56 19.50 -3.18
C LEU A 256 4.84 18.98 -3.83
N VAL A 257 4.83 18.81 -5.16
CA VAL A 257 5.95 18.20 -5.88
C VAL A 257 7.19 19.09 -5.80
N LEU A 258 7.10 20.38 -6.12
CA LEU A 258 8.24 21.29 -6.04
C LEU A 258 8.71 21.48 -4.60
N GLY A 259 7.76 21.55 -3.65
CA GLY A 259 8.06 21.64 -2.22
C GLY A 259 8.96 20.50 -1.75
N ILE A 260 8.58 19.25 -1.99
CA ILE A 260 9.34 18.09 -1.51
C ILE A 260 10.60 17.78 -2.33
N THR A 261 10.63 18.14 -3.62
CA THR A 261 11.73 17.76 -4.53
C THR A 261 12.78 18.85 -4.75
N GLU A 262 12.45 20.13 -4.55
CA GLU A 262 13.35 21.25 -4.87
C GLU A 262 13.53 22.26 -3.73
N ARG A 263 12.47 22.50 -2.94
CA ARG A 263 12.46 23.59 -1.95
C ARG A 263 12.79 23.13 -0.54
N LEU A 264 12.37 21.92 -0.17
CA LEU A 264 12.50 21.43 1.21
C LEU A 264 13.94 21.51 1.72
N GLU A 265 14.92 21.06 0.94
CA GLU A 265 16.33 21.11 1.35
C GLU A 265 16.81 22.55 1.61
N LYS A 266 16.39 23.50 0.76
CA LYS A 266 16.71 24.92 0.93
C LYS A 266 16.05 25.50 2.17
N TRP A 267 14.77 25.15 2.41
CA TRP A 267 14.06 25.57 3.62
C TRP A 267 14.72 25.03 4.89
N GLU A 268 15.18 23.77 4.89
CA GLU A 268 15.92 23.21 6.03
C GLU A 268 17.24 23.97 6.30
N GLN A 269 17.97 24.32 5.25
CA GLN A 269 19.23 25.06 5.37
C GLN A 269 19.02 26.54 5.74
N GLY A 270 17.91 27.12 5.30
CA GLY A 270 17.54 28.53 5.51
C GLY A 270 16.69 28.80 6.76
N GLU A 271 16.73 27.92 7.76
CA GLU A 271 15.95 28.05 9.01
C GLU A 271 14.44 28.21 8.79
N TRP A 272 13.90 27.55 7.76
CA TRP A 272 12.49 27.59 7.35
C TRP A 272 12.01 28.98 6.91
N LYS A 273 12.85 29.67 6.14
CA LYS A 273 12.50 30.89 5.42
C LYS A 273 12.45 30.66 3.91
N ASP A 274 11.54 31.36 3.24
CA ASP A 274 11.49 31.41 1.77
C ASP A 274 12.53 32.39 1.18
N ASP A 275 12.53 32.51 -0.14
CA ASP A 275 13.49 33.35 -0.87
C ASP A 275 13.30 34.85 -0.56
N GLU A 276 12.10 35.23 -0.11
CA GLU A 276 11.75 36.57 0.37
C GLU A 276 12.14 36.80 1.85
N GLY A 277 12.54 35.76 2.57
CA GLY A 277 12.92 35.79 3.99
C GLY A 277 11.75 35.66 4.96
N GLU A 278 10.54 35.39 4.45
CA GLU A 278 9.34 35.14 5.22
C GLU A 278 9.30 33.69 5.71
N SER A 279 8.49 33.42 6.73
CA SER A 279 8.37 32.06 7.28
C SER A 279 7.60 31.15 6.34
N VAL A 280 8.16 29.96 6.07
CA VAL A 280 7.52 28.96 5.20
C VAL A 280 6.15 28.56 5.75
N VAL A 281 5.13 28.74 4.91
CA VAL A 281 3.74 28.36 5.23
C VAL A 281 3.61 26.84 5.34
N ASP A 282 2.75 26.37 6.25
CA ASP A 282 2.51 24.95 6.50
C ASP A 282 3.77 24.14 6.86
N ARG A 283 4.77 24.79 7.48
CA ARG A 283 6.01 24.16 7.96
C ARG A 283 5.76 22.85 8.72
N ASP A 284 4.74 22.82 9.58
CA ASP A 284 4.39 21.63 10.37
C ASP A 284 4.07 20.41 9.50
N MET A 285 3.42 20.63 8.35
CA MET A 285 3.10 19.57 7.38
C MET A 285 4.32 19.17 6.55
N TRP A 286 5.20 20.12 6.24
CA TRP A 286 6.46 19.83 5.55
C TRP A 286 7.43 19.03 6.41
N GLU A 287 7.53 19.36 7.71
CA GLU A 287 8.38 18.65 8.67
C GLU A 287 7.95 17.19 8.80
N ILE A 288 6.65 16.92 8.97
CA ILE A 288 6.17 15.53 9.05
C ILE A 288 6.32 14.80 7.71
N LEU A 289 6.01 15.44 6.56
CA LEU A 289 6.19 14.79 5.26
C LEU A 289 7.67 14.39 5.04
N ARG A 290 8.59 15.29 5.39
CA ARG A 290 10.03 15.01 5.36
C ARG A 290 10.38 13.82 6.23
N ASP A 291 9.91 13.81 7.48
CA ASP A 291 10.26 12.78 8.45
C ASP A 291 9.74 11.40 7.99
N GLU A 292 8.55 11.35 7.39
CA GLU A 292 8.03 10.13 6.76
C GLU A 292 8.87 9.67 5.58
N VAL A 293 9.24 10.58 4.68
CA VAL A 293 10.09 10.25 3.52
C VAL A 293 11.45 9.72 3.99
N LYS A 294 12.10 10.38 4.97
CA LYS A 294 13.37 9.92 5.56
C LYS A 294 13.21 8.59 6.29
N GLY A 295 12.08 8.36 6.97
CA GLY A 295 11.75 7.10 7.63
C GLY A 295 11.64 5.94 6.65
N TRP A 296 11.01 6.17 5.49
CA TRP A 296 10.95 5.19 4.40
C TRP A 296 12.32 4.93 3.77
N GLU A 297 13.11 5.99 3.52
CA GLU A 297 14.46 5.88 3.00
C GLU A 297 15.35 5.02 3.92
N ALA A 298 15.22 5.16 5.25
CA ALA A 298 15.92 4.35 6.23
C ALA A 298 15.53 2.85 6.20
N LYS A 299 14.31 2.53 5.75
CA LYS A 299 13.83 1.15 5.53
C LYS A 299 14.16 0.60 4.15
N GLY A 300 14.87 1.35 3.31
CA GLY A 300 15.17 0.96 1.94
C GLY A 300 13.96 1.07 1.00
N VAL A 301 12.98 1.93 1.31
CA VAL A 301 11.84 2.24 0.44
C VAL A 301 11.92 3.69 -0.03
N GLN A 302 11.81 3.90 -1.34
CA GLN A 302 11.89 5.22 -1.93
C GLN A 302 10.50 5.81 -2.16
N SER A 303 10.21 6.92 -1.49
CA SER A 303 9.04 7.74 -1.82
C SER A 303 9.39 8.67 -2.98
N MET A 304 8.63 8.59 -4.07
CA MET A 304 8.82 9.44 -5.26
C MET A 304 7.54 10.19 -5.58
N PHE A 305 7.66 11.40 -6.11
CA PHE A 305 6.54 12.29 -6.41
C PHE A 305 6.47 12.54 -7.91
N TRP A 306 5.31 12.27 -8.49
CA TRP A 306 5.04 12.45 -9.92
C TRP A 306 4.00 13.56 -10.12
N LEU A 307 4.43 14.67 -10.73
CA LEU A 307 3.54 15.73 -11.17
C LEU A 307 2.77 15.29 -12.42
N LEU A 308 1.45 15.26 -12.32
CA LEU A 308 0.52 14.93 -13.39
C LEU A 308 -0.25 16.17 -13.85
N SER A 309 -0.80 16.11 -15.06
CA SER A 309 -1.87 17.04 -15.42
C SER A 309 -3.12 16.77 -14.57
N LYS A 310 -3.97 17.79 -14.41
CA LYS A 310 -5.19 17.68 -13.59
C LYS A 310 -6.13 16.59 -14.09
N GLU A 311 -6.23 16.41 -15.40
CA GLU A 311 -7.06 15.38 -16.05
C GLU A 311 -6.63 13.97 -15.65
N MET A 312 -5.33 13.73 -15.46
CA MET A 312 -4.78 12.43 -15.12
C MET A 312 -4.89 12.08 -13.61
N SER A 313 -5.11 13.09 -12.75
CA SER A 313 -5.26 12.95 -11.29
C SER A 313 -6.74 13.08 -10.84
N ASN A 314 -7.67 13.06 -11.79
CA ASN A 314 -9.07 13.46 -11.58
C ASN A 314 -9.80 12.68 -10.47
N VAL A 315 -9.48 11.40 -10.24
CA VAL A 315 -10.17 10.56 -9.24
C VAL A 315 -9.91 11.04 -7.82
N ALA A 316 -8.64 11.28 -7.48
CA ALA A 316 -8.28 11.72 -6.14
C ALA A 316 -8.78 13.15 -5.89
N ASP A 317 -8.69 14.06 -6.88
CA ASP A 317 -9.26 15.42 -6.79
C ASP A 317 -10.78 15.38 -6.58
N ALA A 318 -11.50 14.54 -7.33
CA ALA A 318 -12.94 14.38 -7.19
C ALA A 318 -13.31 13.88 -5.77
N TYR A 319 -12.57 12.91 -5.24
CA TYR A 319 -12.77 12.39 -3.89
C TYR A 319 -12.49 13.44 -2.81
N ALA A 320 -11.41 14.20 -2.95
CA ALA A 320 -11.07 15.29 -2.03
C ALA A 320 -12.15 16.38 -2.03
N ARG A 321 -12.62 16.79 -3.22
CA ARG A 321 -13.71 17.77 -3.38
C ARG A 321 -15.02 17.28 -2.79
N GLN A 322 -15.35 16.00 -2.96
CA GLN A 322 -16.55 15.42 -2.38
C GLN A 322 -16.55 15.56 -0.86
N VAL A 323 -15.44 15.24 -0.19
CA VAL A 323 -15.34 15.38 1.26
C VAL A 323 -15.44 16.84 1.70
N ALA A 324 -14.75 17.75 1.00
CA ALA A 324 -14.84 19.18 1.28
C ALA A 324 -16.28 19.69 1.18
N ALA A 325 -17.04 19.23 0.18
CA ALA A 325 -18.43 19.62 -0.05
C ALA A 325 -19.43 18.99 0.94
N LEU A 326 -19.14 17.80 1.48
CA LEU A 326 -20.02 17.12 2.44
C LEU A 326 -20.11 17.86 3.78
N GLY A 327 -19.16 18.73 4.10
CA GLY A 327 -19.17 19.46 5.36
C GLY A 327 -19.09 18.53 6.58
N LEU A 328 -18.34 17.43 6.48
CA LEU A 328 -18.07 16.58 7.64
C LEU A 328 -17.26 17.34 8.68
N GLU A 329 -17.51 17.06 9.96
CA GLU A 329 -16.71 17.66 11.03
C GLU A 329 -15.28 17.12 10.99
N PRO A 330 -14.26 18.00 10.83
CA PRO A 330 -12.86 17.58 10.83
C PRO A 330 -12.45 17.08 12.20
N ALA A 331 -11.52 16.12 12.23
CA ALA A 331 -10.90 15.71 13.48
C ALA A 331 -10.17 16.91 14.12
N GLU A 332 -10.26 17.02 15.45
CA GLU A 332 -9.65 18.12 16.20
C GLU A 332 -8.12 18.11 16.11
N LYS A 333 -7.53 16.91 16.02
CA LYS A 333 -6.08 16.70 16.06
C LYS A 333 -5.65 15.83 14.89
N PHE A 334 -4.43 16.07 14.42
CA PHE A 334 -3.74 15.19 13.48
C PHE A 334 -3.76 13.74 13.97
N ALA A 335 -4.10 12.82 13.06
CA ALA A 335 -4.13 11.40 13.35
C ALA A 335 -3.43 10.58 12.25
N HIS A 336 -2.73 9.53 12.65
CA HIS A 336 -2.21 8.56 11.70
C HIS A 336 -3.39 7.78 11.08
N ILE A 337 -3.42 7.72 9.75
CA ILE A 337 -4.41 6.94 9.01
C ILE A 337 -3.74 5.63 8.62
N ILE A 338 -4.22 4.51 9.18
CA ILE A 338 -3.62 3.19 9.01
C ILE A 338 -4.66 2.26 8.40
N GLY A 339 -4.29 1.58 7.31
CA GLY A 339 -5.13 0.60 6.65
C GLY A 339 -4.85 -0.81 7.16
N VAL A 340 -5.89 -1.54 7.54
CA VAL A 340 -5.82 -2.98 7.81
C VAL A 340 -6.05 -3.78 6.52
N GLN A 341 -5.39 -4.93 6.39
CA GLN A 341 -5.62 -5.81 5.24
C GLN A 341 -6.92 -6.57 5.51
N TYR A 342 -7.95 -6.30 4.70
CA TYR A 342 -9.15 -7.13 4.65
C TYR A 342 -8.87 -8.23 3.63
N GLU A 343 -8.85 -9.49 4.09
CA GLU A 343 -8.84 -10.66 3.21
C GLU A 343 -10.12 -10.69 2.37
#